data_AF-A0A953YZH9-F1
#
_entry.id   AF-A0A953YZH9-F1
#
_cell.length_a   1.000
_cell.length_b   1.000
_cell.length_c   1.000
_cell.angle_alpha   90.00
_cell.angle_beta   90.00
_cell.angle_gamma   90.00
#
_symmetry.space_group_name_H-M   'P 1'
#
loop_
_entity.id
_entity.type
_entity.pdbx_description
1 polymer ?
#
loop_
_entity_poly.entity_id
_entity_poly.type
_entity_poly.pdbx_seq_one_letter_code
_entity_poly.pdbx_strand_id
1 'polypeptide(L)'
;MADILGQAEVDALLKAVDAGDIDAVAPSAFGGGDSDANVSVYDFKRPERVGKDQLAALERLHEVFARNVAASLSSQLRAVV
;
A
#
# COMPACT_ATOMS: atom_id res chain seq x y z
N MET A 1 9.00 2.78 21.88
CA MET A 1 10.22 2.22 22.49
C MET A 1 10.80 1.32 21.43
N ALA A 2 11.99 1.63 20.91
CA ALA A 2 12.59 0.83 19.84
C ALA A 2 12.83 -0.59 20.38
N ASP A 3 12.40 -1.62 19.64
CA ASP A 3 12.75 -3.00 19.97
C ASP A 3 14.27 -3.12 19.89
N ILE A 4 14.90 -3.29 21.06
CA ILE A 4 16.33 -3.51 21.16
C ILE A 4 16.55 -4.99 20.88
N LEU A 5 17.20 -5.29 19.75
CA LEU A 5 17.55 -6.66 19.40
C LEU A 5 18.47 -7.27 20.46
N GLY A 6 18.23 -8.54 20.77
CA GLY A 6 19.12 -9.33 21.60
C GLY A 6 20.44 -9.63 20.87
N GLN A 7 21.51 -9.83 21.63
CA GLN A 7 22.85 -10.10 21.06
C GLN A 7 22.87 -11.32 20.12
N ALA A 8 22.07 -12.34 20.40
CA ALA A 8 21.94 -13.52 19.54
C ALA A 8 21.33 -13.21 18.16
N GLU A 9 20.42 -12.22 18.10
CA GLU A 9 19.77 -11.80 16.86
C GLU A 9 20.73 -10.94 16.02
N VAL A 10 21.52 -10.10 16.69
CA VAL A 10 22.59 -9.32 16.07
C VAL A 10 23.63 -10.23 15.41
N ASP A 11 24.07 -11.26 16.12
CA ASP A 11 25.08 -12.21 15.61
C ASP A 11 24.54 -13.05 14.45
N ALA A 12 23.25 -13.40 14.47
CA ALA A 12 22.59 -14.11 13.37
C ALA A 12 22.51 -13.25 12.11
N LEU A 13 22.15 -11.96 12.25
CA LEU A 13 22.10 -11.01 11.13
C LEU A 13 23.48 -10.75 10.52
N LEU A 14 24.51 -10.60 11.35
CA LEU A 14 25.90 -10.43 10.87
C LEU A 14 26.38 -11.63 10.05
N LYS A 15 26.08 -12.85 10.49
CA LYS A 15 26.42 -14.06 9.74
C LYS A 15 25.69 -14.16 8.41
N ALA A 16 24.41 -13.77 8.36
CA ALA A 16 23.63 -13.77 7.13
C ALA A 16 24.18 -12.76 6.11
N VAL A 17 24.61 -11.58 6.58
CA VAL A 17 25.26 -10.56 5.75
C VAL A 17 26.61 -11.04 5.21
N ASP A 18 27.46 -11.64 6.06
CA ASP A 18 28.77 -12.18 5.63
C ASP A 18 28.65 -13.34 4.65
N ALA A 19 27.58 -14.14 4.75
CA ALA A 19 27.29 -15.24 3.82
C ALA A 19 26.73 -14.76 2.47
N GLY A 20 26.38 -13.47 2.34
CA GLY A 20 25.77 -12.90 1.14
C GLY A 20 24.33 -13.35 0.89
N ASP A 21 23.69 -14.00 1.88
CA ASP A 21 22.33 -14.52 1.80
C ASP A 21 21.33 -13.49 2.35
N ILE A 22 21.24 -12.35 1.66
CA ILE A 22 20.40 -11.21 2.07
C ILE A 22 18.93 -11.42 1.66
N ASP A 23 18.64 -12.43 0.84
CA ASP A 23 17.28 -12.77 0.40
C ASP A 23 16.47 -13.54 1.44
N ALA A 24 17.10 -14.04 2.52
CA ALA A 24 16.44 -14.82 3.56
C ALA A 24 15.79 -13.96 4.67
N VAL A 25 16.11 -12.66 4.76
CA VAL A 25 15.43 -11.74 5.70
C VAL A 25 14.20 -11.14 5.01
N ALA A 26 13.30 -12.04 4.60
CA ALA A 26 11.91 -11.65 4.38
C ALA A 26 11.37 -11.02 5.68
N PRO A 27 10.44 -10.05 5.61
CA PRO A 27 9.87 -9.37 6.78
C PRO A 27 9.00 -10.29 7.68
N SER A 28 9.09 -11.62 7.52
CA SER A 28 8.38 -12.60 8.33
C SER A 28 8.88 -12.70 9.78
N ALA A 29 9.99 -12.04 10.14
CA ALA A 29 10.41 -11.90 11.53
C ALA A 29 9.62 -10.83 12.31
N PHE A 30 8.87 -9.96 11.63
CA PHE A 30 8.02 -8.93 12.26
C PHE A 30 6.55 -9.22 11.96
N GLY A 31 5.92 -10.11 12.73
CA GLY A 31 4.50 -10.35 12.52
C GLY A 31 3.93 -11.51 13.30
N GLY A 32 3.94 -11.42 14.63
CA GLY A 32 2.90 -12.11 15.40
C GLY A 32 1.56 -11.43 15.12
N GLY A 33 0.78 -11.99 14.19
CA GLY A 33 -0.54 -11.43 13.86
C GLY A 33 -1.04 -11.88 12.49
N ASP A 34 -1.66 -13.05 12.49
CA ASP A 34 -2.55 -13.56 11.46
C ASP A 34 -3.58 -12.50 11.02
N SER A 35 -3.47 -12.00 9.80
CA SER A 35 -4.51 -11.32 8.99
C SER A 35 -3.84 -10.72 7.76
N ASP A 36 -3.98 -11.36 6.59
CA ASP A 36 -3.93 -10.79 5.23
C ASP A 36 -3.42 -9.34 5.07
N ALA A 37 -2.17 -9.07 5.50
CA ALA A 37 -1.54 -7.80 5.22
C ALA A 37 -1.13 -7.87 3.77
N ASN A 38 -1.88 -7.18 2.90
CA ASN A 38 -1.50 -6.89 1.52
C ASN A 38 -0.21 -6.05 1.52
N VAL A 39 0.93 -6.69 1.79
CA VAL A 39 2.25 -6.08 1.77
C VAL A 39 2.66 -5.98 0.30
N SER A 40 2.51 -4.78 -0.27
CA SER A 40 3.00 -4.46 -1.61
C SER A 40 4.43 -3.91 -1.52
N VAL A 41 5.35 -4.53 -2.26
CA VAL A 41 6.74 -4.06 -2.38
C VAL A 41 6.74 -2.67 -3.03
N TYR A 42 7.21 -1.66 -2.29
CA TYR A 42 7.21 -0.26 -2.75
C TYR A 42 8.52 0.08 -3.47
N ASP A 43 8.45 0.36 -4.78
CA ASP A 43 9.60 0.78 -5.56
C ASP A 43 9.84 2.30 -5.44
N PHE A 44 10.82 2.66 -4.60
CA PHE A 44 11.22 4.05 -4.36
C PHE A 44 11.84 4.74 -5.60
N LYS A 45 12.19 4.02 -6.66
CA LYS A 45 12.78 4.60 -7.88
C LYS A 45 11.74 5.25 -8.79
N ARG A 46 10.45 4.93 -8.63
CA ARG A 46 9.34 5.49 -9.43
C ARG A 46 8.27 6.06 -8.50
N PRO A 47 8.33 7.36 -8.19
CA PRO A 47 7.48 8.00 -7.16
C PRO A 47 6.03 8.22 -7.59
N GLU A 48 5.55 7.59 -8.66
CA GLU A 48 4.13 7.56 -9.02
C GLU A 48 3.38 6.65 -8.04
N ARG A 49 3.16 7.20 -6.84
CA ARG A 49 2.51 6.63 -5.64
C ARG A 49 1.10 6.10 -5.85
N VAL A 50 0.53 6.30 -7.04
CA VAL A 50 -0.79 5.82 -7.41
C VAL A 50 -0.62 4.95 -8.64
N GLY A 51 -0.84 3.64 -8.47
CA GLY A 51 -0.79 2.70 -9.58
C GLY A 51 -1.81 3.09 -10.66
N LYS A 52 -1.53 2.78 -11.92
CA LYS A 52 -2.45 3.07 -13.04
C LYS A 52 -3.87 2.54 -12.78
N ASP A 53 -3.97 1.38 -12.14
CA ASP A 53 -5.25 0.77 -11.76
C ASP A 53 -5.99 1.58 -10.69
N GLN A 54 -5.27 2.20 -9.75
CA GLN A 54 -5.85 3.07 -8.74
C GLN A 54 -6.35 4.38 -9.35
N LEU A 55 -5.64 4.93 -10.35
CA LEU A 55 -6.14 6.08 -11.13
C LEU A 55 -7.40 5.72 -11.91
N ALA A 56 -7.42 4.58 -12.59
CA ALA A 56 -8.61 4.11 -13.30
C ALA A 56 -9.80 3.84 -12.36
N ALA A 57 -9.54 3.33 -11.15
CA ALA A 57 -10.57 3.19 -10.11
C ALA A 57 -11.12 4.55 -9.67
N LEU A 58 -10.24 5.54 -9.50
CA LEU A 58 -10.62 6.90 -9.13
C LEU A 58 -11.44 7.58 -10.23
N GLU A 59 -11.08 7.41 -11.50
CA GLU A 59 -11.87 7.91 -12.64
C GLU A 59 -13.29 7.33 -12.65
N ARG A 60 -13.44 6.01 -12.48
CA ARG A 60 -14.76 5.36 -12.42
C ARG A 60 -15.61 5.88 -11.26
N LEU A 61 -15.00 6.10 -10.10
CA LEU A 61 -15.67 6.67 -8.93
C LEU A 61 -16.22 8.06 -9.24
N HIS A 62 -15.40 8.91 -9.88
CA HIS A 62 -15.80 10.27 -10.25
C HIS A 62 -16.89 10.29 -11.33
N GLU A 63 -16.84 9.37 -12.31
CA GLU A 63 -17.89 9.25 -13.33
C GLU A 63 -19.27 8.99 -12.70
N VAL A 64 -19.34 8.01 -11.80
CA VAL A 64 -20.59 7.66 -11.11
C VAL A 64 -21.07 8.82 -10.22
N PHE A 65 -20.15 9.45 -9.49
CA PHE A 65 -20.46 10.62 -8.67
C PHE A 65 -21.04 11.76 -9.50
N ALA A 66 -20.38 12.14 -10.60
CA ALA A 66 -20.80 13.22 -11.47
C ALA A 66 -22.20 12.96 -12.06
N ARG A 67 -22.47 11.72 -12.50
CA ARG A 67 -23.78 11.34 -13.03
C ARG A 67 -24.89 11.47 -11.98
N ASN A 68 -24.64 11.04 -10.75
CA ASN A 68 -25.61 11.14 -9.66
C ASN A 68 -25.86 12.60 -9.25
N VAL A 69 -24.79 13.41 -9.19
CA VAL A 69 -24.88 14.83 -8.87
C VAL A 69 -25.64 15.59 -9.95
N ALA A 70 -25.36 15.34 -11.23
CA ALA A 70 -26.07 15.95 -12.35
C ALA A 70 -27.57 15.62 -12.33
N ALA A 71 -27.94 14.36 -12.06
CA ALA A 71 -29.33 13.95 -11.93
C ALA A 71 -30.03 14.63 -10.74
N SER A 72 -29.36 14.70 -9.60
CA SER A 72 -29.88 15.36 -8.39
C SER A 72 -30.08 16.87 -8.61
N LEU A 73 -29.07 17.55 -9.15
CA LEU A 73 -29.14 18.98 -9.48
C LEU A 73 -30.22 19.26 -10.52
N SER A 74 -30.33 18.43 -11.55
CA SER A 74 -31.37 18.59 -12.57
C SER A 74 -32.78 18.51 -11.98
N SER A 75 -32.98 17.60 -11.01
CA SER A 75 -34.23 17.49 -10.27
C SER A 75 -34.51 18.71 -9.40
N GLN A 76 -33.51 19.17 -8.63
CA GLN A 76 -33.67 20.32 -7.72
C GLN A 76 -33.92 21.62 -8.46
N LEU A 77 -33.19 21.85 -9.56
CA LEU A 77 -33.25 23.09 -10.33
C LEU A 77 -34.36 23.08 -11.38
N ARG A 78 -34.99 21.91 -11.64
CA ARG A 78 -35.98 21.72 -12.72
C ARG A 78 -35.46 22.21 -14.08
N ALA A 79 -34.17 22.00 -14.32
CA ALA A 79 -33.47 22.37 -15.53
C ALA A 79 -32.40 21.29 -15.81
N VAL A 80 -32.07 21.05 -17.07
CA VAL A 80 -31.02 20.07 -17.41
C VAL A 80 -29.67 20.68 -17.07
N VAL A 81 -28.87 19.95 -16.27
CA VAL A 81 -27.51 20.29 -15.86
C VAL A 81 -26.55 19.22 -16.33
#